data_AF-G6AWX2-F1
#
_entry.id   AF-G6AWX2-F1
#
_cell.length_a   1.000
_cell.length_b   1.000
_cell.length_c   1.000
_cell.angle_alpha   90.00
_cell.angle_beta   90.00
_cell.angle_gamma   90.00
#
_symmetry.space_group_name_H-M   'P 1'
#
loop_
_entity.id
_entity.type
_entity.pdbx_description
1 polymer ?
#
loop_
_entity_poly.entity_id
_entity_poly.type
_entity_poly.pdbx_seq_one_letter_code
_entity_poly.pdbx_strand_id
1 'polypeptide(L)'
;MGKVGRLQEEGNKKQLKKINAMRTKTLYRCDAQKIDISRFPNFHITGSITGMKKLYYGKNALLVRCGSWIYNVSSEPEVYYNIAH
;
A
#
# COMPACT_ATOMS: atom_id res chain seq x y z
N MET A 1 -28.72 3.19 16.23
CA MET A 1 -27.69 3.45 15.19
C MET A 1 -28.16 2.83 13.87
N GLY A 2 -28.82 3.64 13.02
CA GLY A 2 -29.61 3.16 11.88
C GLY A 2 -28.81 2.74 10.64
N LYS A 3 -29.43 1.92 9.78
CA LYS A 3 -28.93 1.43 8.47
C LYS A 3 -28.23 2.49 7.61
N VAL A 4 -28.65 3.75 7.73
CA VAL A 4 -28.12 4.92 6.99
C VAL A 4 -26.66 5.23 7.31
N GLY A 5 -26.24 5.12 8.58
CA GLY A 5 -24.85 5.40 8.98
C GLY A 5 -23.85 4.38 8.42
N ARG A 6 -24.26 3.10 8.35
CA ARG A 6 -23.41 1.99 7.89
C ARG A 6 -23.12 2.07 6.39
N LEU A 7 -24.10 2.49 5.58
CA LEU A 7 -23.95 2.63 4.12
C LEU A 7 -23.04 3.82 3.74
N GLN A 8 -23.12 4.92 4.48
CA GLN A 8 -22.31 6.11 4.24
C GLN A 8 -20.84 5.87 4.62
N GLU A 9 -20.57 5.13 5.71
CA GLU A 9 -19.24 4.67 6.07
C GLU A 9 -18.62 3.72 5.03
N GLU A 10 -19.40 2.79 4.47
CA GLU A 10 -18.91 1.89 3.41
C GLU A 10 -18.60 2.64 2.11
N GLY A 11 -19.42 3.64 1.74
CA GLY A 11 -19.16 4.52 0.60
C GLY A 11 -17.83 5.26 0.75
N ASN A 12 -17.57 5.83 1.93
CA ASN A 12 -16.35 6.56 2.22
C ASN A 12 -15.10 5.66 2.22
N LYS A 13 -15.20 4.45 2.78
CA LYS A 13 -14.14 3.42 2.74
C LYS A 13 -13.83 2.96 1.32
N LYS A 14 -14.85 2.80 0.46
CA LYS A 14 -14.68 2.46 -0.96
C LYS A 14 -13.99 3.58 -1.74
N GLN A 15 -14.34 4.83 -1.47
CA GLN A 15 -13.71 5.99 -2.10
C GLN A 15 -12.24 6.16 -1.67
N LEU A 16 -11.95 6.00 -0.37
CA LEU A 16 -10.57 6.04 0.16
C LEU A 16 -9.70 4.90 -0.40
N LYS A 17 -10.26 3.69 -0.53
CA LYS A 17 -9.60 2.56 -1.23
C LYS A 17 -9.29 2.88 -2.69
N LYS A 18 -10.18 3.59 -3.39
CA LYS A 18 -9.99 3.96 -4.82
C LYS A 18 -8.88 4.99 -5.02
N ILE A 19 -8.71 5.94 -4.10
CA ILE A 19 -7.62 6.95 -4.14
C ILE A 19 -6.28 6.30 -3.81
N ASN A 20 -6.24 5.35 -2.87
CA ASN A 20 -5.02 4.63 -2.50
C ASN A 20 -4.62 3.53 -3.50
N ALA A 21 -5.56 3.03 -4.32
CA ALA A 21 -5.31 1.95 -5.28
C ALA A 21 -4.16 2.22 -6.26
N MET A 22 -3.90 3.49 -6.59
CA MET A 22 -2.82 3.86 -7.52
C MET A 22 -1.62 4.52 -6.86
N ARG A 23 -1.66 4.76 -5.55
CA ARG A 23 -0.58 5.46 -4.84
C ARG A 23 0.39 4.46 -4.22
N THR A 24 1.66 4.86 -4.22
CA THR A 24 2.74 4.28 -3.43
C THR A 24 3.17 5.30 -2.40
N LYS A 25 3.40 4.88 -1.16
CA LYS A 25 3.99 5.73 -0.12
C LYS A 25 5.50 5.58 -0.10
N THR A 26 6.20 6.52 0.52
CA THR A 26 7.65 6.45 0.72
C THR A 26 7.96 5.96 2.13
N LEU A 27 8.85 4.99 2.23
CA LEU A 27 9.41 4.52 3.50
C LEU A 27 10.89 4.88 3.56
N TYR A 28 11.28 5.61 4.60
CA TYR A 28 12.68 5.99 4.81
C TYR A 28 13.53 4.77 5.21
N ARG A 29 14.81 4.80 4.83
CA ARG A 29 15.73 3.67 5.05
C ARG A 29 15.86 3.28 6.51
N CYS A 30 15.87 4.25 7.42
CA CYS A 30 15.97 3.96 8.86
C CYS A 30 14.77 3.13 9.35
N ASP A 31 13.55 3.47 8.94
CA ASP A 31 12.36 2.73 9.35
C ASP A 31 12.23 1.40 8.63
N ALA A 32 12.62 1.35 7.35
CA ALA A 32 12.73 0.13 6.57
C ALA A 32 13.67 -0.90 7.22
N GLN A 33 14.78 -0.45 7.80
CA GLN A 33 15.74 -1.32 8.49
C GLN A 33 15.18 -1.83 9.83
N LYS A 34 14.46 -0.99 10.59
CA LYS A 34 13.83 -1.40 11.87
C LYS A 34 12.83 -2.53 11.69
N ILE A 35 12.11 -2.57 10.56
CA ILE A 35 11.06 -3.57 10.28
C ILE A 35 11.54 -4.74 9.40
N ASP A 36 12.84 -4.77 9.07
CA ASP A 36 13.43 -5.68 8.10
C ASP A 36 12.61 -5.76 6.80
N ILE A 37 12.54 -4.66 6.04
CA ILE A 37 11.67 -4.59 4.85
C ILE A 37 12.05 -5.61 3.76
N SER A 38 13.28 -6.13 3.77
CA SER A 38 13.77 -7.15 2.82
C SER A 38 12.92 -8.40 2.76
N ARG A 39 12.22 -8.73 3.85
CA ARG A 39 11.35 -9.91 3.93
C ARG A 39 10.10 -9.81 3.07
N PHE A 40 9.72 -8.61 2.64
CA PHE A 40 8.55 -8.42 1.77
C PHE A 40 8.91 -8.64 0.29
N PRO A 41 7.98 -9.19 -0.52
CA PRO A 41 8.14 -9.24 -1.97
C PRO A 41 8.36 -7.84 -2.54
N ASN A 42 9.26 -7.71 -3.52
CA ASN A 42 9.61 -6.41 -4.06
C ASN A 42 9.95 -6.46 -5.55
N PHE A 43 10.00 -5.28 -6.17
CA PHE A 43 10.42 -5.08 -7.55
C PHE A 43 11.16 -3.76 -7.69
N HIS A 44 11.98 -3.65 -8.73
CA HIS A 44 12.77 -2.45 -8.98
C HIS A 44 11.88 -1.24 -9.34
N ILE A 45 12.30 -0.02 -8.96
CA ILE A 45 11.53 1.22 -9.16
C ILE A 45 11.19 1.53 -10.63
N THR A 46 11.96 0.96 -11.57
CA THR A 46 11.67 1.07 -13.02
C THR A 46 10.50 0.21 -13.47
N GLY A 47 10.00 -0.69 -12.62
CA GLY A 47 8.84 -1.51 -12.91
C GLY A 47 7.54 -0.71 -12.88
N SER A 48 6.58 -1.10 -13.74
CA SER A 48 5.26 -0.45 -13.79
C SER A 48 4.42 -0.81 -12.56
N ILE A 49 4.16 0.15 -11.67
CA ILE A 49 3.29 -0.04 -10.50
C ILE A 49 1.90 -0.54 -10.94
N THR A 50 1.32 0.07 -11.96
CA THR A 50 0.01 -0.32 -12.51
C THR A 50 0.04 -1.76 -13.04
N GLY A 51 1.10 -2.13 -13.77
CA GLY A 51 1.30 -3.49 -14.27
C GLY A 51 1.44 -4.49 -13.13
N MET A 52 2.26 -4.18 -12.13
CA MET A 52 2.49 -5.03 -10.96
C MET A 52 1.21 -5.27 -10.16
N LYS A 53 0.40 -4.23 -9.93
CA LYS A 53 -0.89 -4.37 -9.26
C LYS A 53 -1.90 -5.16 -10.10
N LYS A 54 -1.92 -4.98 -11.43
CA LYS A 54 -2.88 -5.69 -12.30
C LYS A 54 -2.55 -7.18 -12.45
N LEU A 55 -1.27 -7.51 -12.59
CA LEU A 55 -0.83 -8.86 -12.97
C LEU A 55 -0.43 -9.74 -11.79
N TYR A 56 0.10 -9.16 -10.71
CA TYR A 56 0.74 -9.94 -9.63
C TYR A 56 0.14 -9.68 -8.23
N TYR A 57 0.00 -8.42 -7.82
CA TYR A 57 -0.32 -8.11 -6.41
C TYR A 57 -1.79 -7.79 -6.14
N GLY A 58 -2.57 -7.49 -7.18
CA GLY A 58 -3.96 -7.04 -7.07
C GLY A 58 -4.11 -5.52 -6.97
N LYS A 59 -5.29 -5.04 -7.40
CA LYS A 59 -5.62 -3.60 -7.48
C LYS A 59 -5.52 -2.85 -6.15
N ASN A 60 -5.71 -3.55 -5.04
CA ASN A 60 -5.70 -2.99 -3.69
C ASN A 60 -4.37 -3.21 -2.96
N ALA A 61 -3.31 -3.65 -3.67
CA ALA A 61 -2.02 -3.89 -3.06
C ALA A 61 -1.45 -2.61 -2.42
N LEU A 62 -0.96 -2.77 -1.20
CA LEU A 62 -0.27 -1.73 -0.45
C LEU A 62 1.21 -1.79 -0.81
N LEU A 63 1.67 -0.78 -1.53
CA LEU A 63 3.02 -0.71 -2.04
C LEU A 63 3.76 0.49 -1.43
N VAL A 64 4.98 0.25 -0.95
CA VAL A 64 5.85 1.28 -0.39
C VAL A 64 7.17 1.33 -1.16
N ARG A 65 7.65 2.54 -1.45
CA ARG A 65 8.95 2.79 -2.07
C ARG A 65 9.99 2.95 -0.98
N CYS A 66 11.12 2.25 -1.11
CA CYS A 66 12.31 2.51 -0.31
C CYS A 66 13.55 2.46 -1.22
N GLY A 67 14.22 3.61 -1.41
CA GLY A 67 15.34 3.73 -2.34
C GLY A 67 14.95 3.42 -3.79
N SER A 68 15.64 2.45 -4.40
CA SER A 68 15.43 1.97 -5.78
C SER A 68 14.45 0.80 -5.89
N TRP A 69 13.73 0.48 -4.81
CA TRP A 69 12.85 -0.68 -4.72
C TRP A 69 11.45 -0.30 -4.27
N ILE A 70 10.47 -1.10 -4.70
CA ILE A 70 9.06 -1.01 -4.29
C ILE A 70 8.67 -2.35 -3.67
N TYR A 71 8.17 -2.31 -2.44
CA TYR A 71 7.83 -3.47 -1.63
C TYR A 71 6.32 -3.61 -1.49
N ASN A 72 5.83 -4.85 -1.55
CA ASN A 72 4.44 -5.19 -1.27
C ASN A 72 4.27 -5.53 0.22
N VAL A 73 3.66 -4.61 0.95
CA VAL A 73 3.40 -4.72 2.39
C VAL A 73 1.94 -5.06 2.69
N SER A 74 1.22 -5.65 1.73
CA SER A 74 -0.20 -5.97 1.89
C SER A 74 -0.46 -7.00 3.01
N SER A 75 0.53 -7.83 3.34
CA SER A 75 0.47 -8.75 4.49
C SER A 75 0.53 -8.00 5.83
N GLU A 76 1.09 -6.79 5.86
CA GLU A 76 1.23 -5.96 7.07
C GLU A 76 0.86 -4.51 6.78
N PRO A 77 -0.45 -4.21 6.73
CA PRO A 77 -0.96 -2.90 6.33
C PRO A 77 -0.47 -1.73 7.20
N GLU A 78 -0.09 -1.98 8.45
CA GLU A 78 0.42 -0.96 9.37
C GLU A 78 1.69 -0.27 8.84
N VAL A 79 2.53 -0.99 8.09
CA VAL A 79 3.71 -0.40 7.44
C VAL A 79 3.29 0.70 6.48
N TYR A 80 2.19 0.51 5.74
CA TYR A 80 1.67 1.50 4.80
C TYR A 80 0.93 2.65 5.51
N TYR A 81 0.11 2.35 6.52
CA TYR A 81 -0.74 3.36 7.14
C TYR A 81 -0.02 4.19 8.22
N ASN A 82 0.84 3.56 9.02
CA ASN A 82 1.39 4.15 10.25
C ASN A 82 2.86 4.57 10.09
N ILE A 83 3.62 3.89 9.21
CA ILE A 83 5.07 4.09 9.10
C ILE A 83 5.43 4.84 7.81
N ALA A 84 4.84 4.47 6.67
CA ALA A 84 5.13 5.09 5.38
C ALA A 84 4.41 6.43 5.17
N HIS A 85 5.06 7.36 4.47
CA HIS A 85 4.61 8.73 4.20
C HIS A 85 4.06 8.91 2.79
#